data_AF-A0A921IL67-F1
#
_entry.id   AF-A0A921IL67-F1
#
_cell.length_a   1.000
_cell.length_b   1.000
_cell.length_c   1.000
_cell.angle_alpha   90.00
_cell.angle_beta   90.00
_cell.angle_gamma   90.00
#
_symmetry.space_group_name_H-M   'P 1'
#
loop_
_entity.id
_entity.type
_entity.pdbx_description
1 polymer ?
#
loop_
_entity_poly.entity_id
_entity_poly.type
_entity_poly.pdbx_seq_one_letter_code
_entity_poly.pdbx_strand_id
1 'polypeptide(L)'
;MRIDIVTLFPELCDSFLSASILGRARAKNLFEAHCHQIRDYTTNKQKQTDDYPYGGGCGMVLYAQPIADCLRAVQRQCAEQGRGNPHVVFLTAAGQPYNEETAKRLARYDAVTLVCGHYEGIDQRVIDAFGDEEISIGDYVLTGGELASLVVADSVLRLQPGVLAEEKGYQDESYWDGLLEYPQYTRPEVWEGRAVPPVLLTGDHQKIDAWRGAQSRTRTRLRRPDLYEQWCDTHPLTELPKWKRGENMRLVKTDDQWDQAARLFAEGRYAVCEKVSTALYLDTLTPENCRKELLQDRENGWAFYLHYTKNVVDGMVGVCHKTGRISHLFVTAESRGRGIGSKMLDFARKKLPEHPNPTLTVLDTNTRALALYRRMGWRPEGVEAVYDPQKQPGAAVFCRELILRYQG
;
A
#
# COMPACT_ATOMS: atom_id res chain seq x y z
N MET A 1 -4.00 -1.78 -29.16
CA MET A 1 -4.20 -0.39 -28.70
C MET A 1 -3.43 0.60 -29.58
N ARG A 2 -3.93 1.85 -29.70
CA ARG A 2 -3.24 3.01 -30.30
C ARG A 2 -3.00 4.10 -29.24
N ILE A 3 -1.82 4.72 -29.22
CA ILE A 3 -1.53 5.90 -28.40
C ILE A 3 -1.08 7.07 -29.27
N ASP A 4 -1.70 8.22 -29.08
CA ASP A 4 -1.34 9.47 -29.75
C ASP A 4 -0.81 10.47 -28.71
N ILE A 5 0.34 11.08 -28.94
CA ILE A 5 0.90 12.12 -28.06
C ILE A 5 0.88 13.46 -28.80
N VAL A 6 0.11 14.42 -28.30
CA VAL A 6 0.02 15.78 -28.85
C VAL A 6 0.99 16.67 -28.07
N THR A 7 2.04 17.15 -28.74
CA THR A 7 3.19 17.80 -28.09
C THR A 7 3.87 18.83 -29.00
N LEU A 8 4.68 19.71 -28.40
CA LEU A 8 5.63 20.55 -29.09
C LEU A 8 6.94 19.81 -29.46
N PHE A 9 7.23 18.65 -28.88
CA PHE A 9 8.50 17.93 -29.02
C PHE A 9 8.30 16.44 -29.37
N PRO A 10 7.70 16.14 -30.55
CA PRO A 10 7.34 14.78 -30.92
C PRO A 10 8.56 13.84 -31.05
N GLU A 11 9.72 14.35 -31.46
CA GLU A 11 10.93 13.53 -31.64
C GLU A 11 11.42 12.94 -30.31
N LEU A 12 11.27 13.69 -29.21
CA LEU A 12 11.62 13.24 -27.86
C LEU A 12 10.75 12.05 -27.47
N CYS A 13 9.44 12.17 -27.68
CA CYS A 13 8.49 11.13 -27.30
C CYS A 13 8.63 9.88 -28.19
N ASP A 14 8.73 10.07 -29.50
CA ASP A 14 8.87 8.95 -30.45
C ASP A 14 10.19 8.18 -30.23
N SER A 15 11.28 8.88 -29.89
CA SER A 15 12.56 8.25 -29.56
C SER A 15 12.46 7.34 -28.33
N PHE A 16 11.70 7.72 -27.30
CA PHE A 16 11.48 6.87 -26.12
C PHE A 16 10.65 5.64 -26.47
N LEU A 17 9.52 5.85 -27.17
CA LEU A 17 8.58 4.78 -27.54
C LEU A 17 9.18 3.77 -28.54
N SER A 18 10.24 4.16 -29.24
CA SER A 18 10.99 3.30 -30.17
C SER A 18 12.17 2.56 -29.52
N ALA A 19 12.42 2.76 -28.22
CA ALA A 19 13.53 2.15 -27.51
C ALA A 19 13.12 0.90 -26.70
N SER A 20 14.09 0.06 -26.37
CA SER A 20 13.95 -1.05 -25.41
C SER A 20 12.75 -1.98 -25.70
N ILE A 21 11.96 -2.33 -24.68
CA ILE A 21 10.82 -3.24 -24.77
C ILE A 21 9.71 -2.69 -25.66
N LEU A 22 9.41 -1.38 -25.56
CA LEU A 22 8.39 -0.73 -26.37
C LEU A 22 8.79 -0.71 -27.85
N GLY A 23 10.05 -0.43 -28.17
CA GLY A 23 10.57 -0.53 -29.53
C GLY A 23 10.46 -1.94 -30.12
N ARG A 24 10.79 -2.97 -29.35
CA ARG A 24 10.61 -4.38 -29.77
C ARG A 24 9.14 -4.73 -30.00
N ALA A 25 8.25 -4.23 -29.14
CA ALA A 25 6.81 -4.44 -29.25
C ALA A 25 6.20 -3.69 -30.45
N ARG A 26 6.63 -2.45 -30.69
CA ARG A 26 6.26 -1.65 -31.87
C ARG A 26 6.68 -2.34 -33.16
N ALA A 27 7.91 -2.86 -33.23
CA ALA A 27 8.41 -3.62 -34.39
C ALA A 27 7.60 -4.92 -34.67
N LYS A 28 6.93 -5.45 -33.64
CA LYS A 28 6.02 -6.60 -33.74
C LYS A 28 4.55 -6.19 -33.96
N ASN A 29 4.26 -4.91 -34.13
CA ASN A 29 2.91 -4.35 -34.28
C ASN A 29 1.97 -4.69 -33.11
N LEU A 30 2.49 -4.79 -31.89
CA LEU A 30 1.68 -5.10 -30.70
C LEU A 30 0.92 -3.87 -30.18
N PHE A 31 1.39 -2.68 -30.53
CA PHE A 31 0.69 -1.42 -30.35
C PHE A 31 1.06 -0.47 -31.48
N GLU A 32 0.27 0.59 -31.61
CA GLU A 32 0.50 1.70 -32.53
C GLU A 32 0.75 2.97 -31.72
N ALA A 33 1.78 3.75 -32.05
CA ALA A 33 2.06 5.01 -31.39
C ALA A 33 2.43 6.11 -32.39
N HIS A 34 1.89 7.30 -32.18
CA HIS A 34 2.11 8.49 -33.01
C HIS A 34 2.35 9.73 -32.15
N CYS A 35 3.31 10.56 -32.55
CA CYS A 35 3.58 11.83 -31.90
C CYS A 35 3.27 12.98 -32.86
N HIS A 36 2.37 13.88 -32.46
CA HIS A 36 1.81 14.93 -33.30
C HIS A 36 2.36 16.29 -32.88
N GLN A 37 2.97 17.00 -33.84
CA GLN A 37 3.53 18.33 -33.64
C GLN A 37 2.41 19.39 -33.63
N ILE A 38 2.13 20.00 -32.48
CA ILE A 38 1.11 21.06 -32.36
C ILE A 38 1.37 22.22 -33.33
N ARG A 39 2.64 22.54 -33.58
CA ARG A 39 3.03 23.64 -34.49
C ARG A 39 2.54 23.46 -35.93
N ASP A 40 2.29 22.23 -36.36
CA ASP A 40 1.82 21.96 -37.73
C ASP A 40 0.33 22.29 -37.94
N TYR A 41 -0.39 22.57 -36.85
CA TYR A 41 -1.80 22.96 -36.85
C TYR A 41 -2.01 24.46 -36.64
N THR A 42 -0.94 25.24 -36.74
CA THR A 42 -0.99 26.70 -36.70
C THR A 42 -1.24 27.25 -38.11
N THR A 43 -1.90 28.42 -38.20
CA THR A 43 -2.16 29.08 -39.49
C THR A 43 -1.19 30.23 -39.78
N ASN A 44 -0.41 30.66 -38.79
CA ASN A 44 0.54 31.74 -38.94
C ASN A 44 1.91 31.24 -39.42
N LYS A 45 2.62 32.09 -40.17
CA LYS A 45 3.92 31.73 -40.77
C LYS A 45 5.00 31.38 -39.74
N GLN A 46 4.89 31.96 -38.54
CA GLN A 46 5.83 31.79 -37.44
C GLN A 46 5.62 30.49 -36.66
N LYS A 47 4.54 29.74 -36.95
CA LYS A 47 4.12 28.56 -36.21
C LYS A 47 4.01 28.81 -34.69
N GLN A 48 3.40 29.93 -34.32
CA GLN A 48 3.23 30.33 -32.92
C GLN A 48 2.12 29.52 -32.27
N THR A 49 2.39 28.99 -31.09
CA THR A 49 1.49 28.10 -30.36
C THR A 49 1.02 28.67 -29.03
N ASP A 50 1.48 29.85 -28.65
CA ASP A 50 1.31 30.43 -27.32
C ASP A 50 1.30 31.96 -27.34
N ASP A 51 0.74 32.55 -26.28
CA ASP A 51 0.69 34.00 -26.05
C ASP A 51 0.54 34.34 -24.56
N TYR A 52 0.58 35.63 -24.25
CA TYR A 52 0.38 36.12 -22.89
C TYR A 52 -1.02 35.77 -22.34
N PRO A 53 -1.12 35.39 -21.06
CA PRO A 53 -2.42 35.10 -20.44
C PRO A 53 -3.29 36.35 -20.33
N TYR A 54 -4.59 36.19 -20.60
CA TYR A 54 -5.59 37.18 -20.19
C TYR A 54 -5.60 37.31 -18.66
N GLY A 55 -5.77 38.54 -18.16
CA GLY A 55 -5.70 38.85 -16.72
C GLY A 55 -4.30 39.27 -16.23
N GLY A 56 -3.29 39.22 -17.10
CA GLY A 56 -1.90 39.52 -16.74
C GLY A 56 -1.22 38.34 -16.03
N GLY A 57 0.08 38.48 -15.76
CA GLY A 57 0.91 37.41 -15.19
C GLY A 57 2.22 37.25 -15.97
N CYS A 58 3.09 36.37 -15.46
CA CYS A 58 4.31 35.97 -16.16
C CYS A 58 4.04 34.71 -16.99
N GLY A 59 4.89 34.48 -18.00
CA GLY A 59 4.83 33.27 -18.84
C GLY A 59 3.85 33.36 -20.01
N MET A 60 3.64 32.23 -20.67
CA MET A 60 2.81 32.07 -21.88
C MET A 60 1.81 30.93 -21.71
N VAL A 61 0.68 30.98 -22.40
CA VAL A 61 -0.36 29.94 -22.40
C VAL A 61 -0.54 29.43 -23.83
N LEU A 62 -0.59 28.10 -23.99
CA LEU A 62 -0.81 27.49 -25.30
C LEU A 62 -2.21 27.81 -25.84
N TYR A 63 -2.26 28.17 -27.13
CA TYR A 63 -3.50 28.45 -27.85
C TYR A 63 -4.42 27.23 -27.94
N ALA A 64 -5.72 27.45 -27.76
CA ALA A 64 -6.75 26.43 -27.92
C ALA A 64 -6.82 25.84 -29.35
N GLN A 65 -6.73 26.70 -30.38
CA GLN A 65 -7.08 26.30 -31.75
C GLN A 65 -6.12 25.26 -32.38
N PRO A 66 -4.78 25.41 -32.33
CA PRO A 66 -3.88 24.40 -32.88
C PRO A 66 -4.02 23.04 -32.20
N ILE A 67 -4.26 23.01 -30.88
CA ILE A 67 -4.51 21.77 -30.13
C ILE A 67 -5.85 21.16 -30.58
N ALA A 68 -6.91 21.94 -30.69
CA ALA A 68 -8.21 21.46 -31.15
C ALA A 68 -8.15 20.86 -32.57
N ASP A 69 -7.42 21.50 -33.48
CA ASP A 69 -7.28 21.00 -34.86
C ASP A 69 -6.42 19.74 -34.95
N CYS A 70 -5.39 19.65 -34.10
CA CYS A 70 -4.61 18.43 -33.91
C CYS A 70 -5.50 17.28 -33.40
N LEU A 71 -6.27 17.50 -32.33
CA LEU A 71 -7.18 16.50 -31.76
C LEU A 71 -8.23 16.03 -32.77
N ARG A 72 -8.82 16.94 -33.55
CA ARG A 72 -9.74 16.58 -34.65
C ARG A 72 -9.04 15.76 -35.72
N ALA A 73 -7.78 16.02 -36.02
CA ALA A 73 -7.01 15.21 -36.98
C ALA A 73 -6.76 13.80 -36.45
N VAL A 74 -6.38 13.65 -35.18
CA VAL A 74 -6.24 12.34 -34.53
C VAL A 74 -7.57 11.57 -34.55
N GLN A 75 -8.68 12.22 -34.20
CA GLN A 75 -10.01 11.62 -34.27
C GLN A 75 -10.35 11.10 -35.67
N ARG A 76 -10.05 11.86 -36.73
CA ARG A 76 -10.23 11.42 -38.12
C ARG A 76 -9.37 10.20 -38.46
N GLN A 77 -8.09 10.21 -38.07
CA GLN A 77 -7.18 9.07 -38.30
C GLN A 77 -7.66 7.80 -37.59
N CYS A 78 -8.16 7.91 -36.36
CA CYS A 78 -8.78 6.80 -35.64
C CYS A 78 -10.02 6.26 -36.38
N ALA A 79 -10.90 7.15 -36.85
CA ALA A 79 -12.10 6.77 -37.60
C ALA A 79 -11.78 6.09 -38.94
N GLU A 80 -10.75 6.56 -39.66
CA GLU A 80 -10.24 5.93 -40.90
C GLU A 80 -9.73 4.51 -40.67
N GLN A 81 -9.24 4.21 -39.46
CA GLN A 81 -8.85 2.86 -39.03
C GLN A 81 -10.02 2.05 -38.46
N GLY A 82 -11.25 2.57 -38.51
CA GLY A 82 -12.45 1.91 -37.97
C GLY A 82 -12.52 1.90 -36.43
N ARG A 83 -11.74 2.76 -35.75
CA ARG A 83 -11.78 2.91 -34.29
C ARG A 83 -12.81 3.97 -33.88
N GLY A 84 -13.31 3.88 -32.66
CA GLY A 84 -14.07 4.97 -32.03
C GLY A 84 -13.19 6.21 -31.76
N ASN A 85 -13.80 7.26 -31.20
CA ASN A 85 -13.05 8.42 -30.74
C ASN A 85 -12.02 7.99 -29.68
N PRO A 86 -10.77 8.49 -29.76
CA PRO A 86 -9.77 8.22 -28.73
C PRO A 86 -10.18 8.90 -27.41
N HIS A 87 -9.82 8.27 -26.29
CA HIS A 87 -9.97 8.86 -24.97
C HIS A 87 -8.87 9.91 -24.74
N VAL A 88 -9.26 11.17 -24.55
CA VAL A 88 -8.34 12.33 -24.50
C VAL A 88 -8.00 12.68 -23.06
N VAL A 89 -6.71 12.59 -22.74
CA VAL A 89 -6.16 12.89 -21.42
C VAL A 89 -5.28 14.13 -21.51
N PHE A 90 -5.58 15.16 -20.73
CA PHE A 90 -4.69 16.31 -20.54
C PHE A 90 -3.77 16.07 -19.35
N LEU A 91 -2.47 16.28 -19.54
CA LEU A 91 -1.48 16.06 -18.49
C LEU A 91 -1.16 17.36 -17.76
N THR A 92 -1.47 17.38 -16.47
CA THR A 92 -1.44 18.58 -15.64
C THR A 92 -1.26 18.20 -14.18
N ALA A 93 -0.54 19.03 -13.43
CA ALA A 93 -0.35 18.82 -11.99
C ALA A 93 -1.67 18.92 -11.20
N ALA A 94 -2.69 19.58 -11.77
CA ALA A 94 -4.03 19.71 -11.18
C ALA A 94 -4.95 18.49 -11.44
N GLY A 95 -4.49 17.53 -12.26
CA GLY A 95 -5.26 16.34 -12.62
C GLY A 95 -5.38 15.31 -11.51
N GLN A 96 -6.16 14.26 -11.75
CA GLN A 96 -6.27 13.12 -10.84
C GLN A 96 -4.90 12.42 -10.71
N PRO A 97 -4.46 12.08 -9.48
CA PRO A 97 -3.21 11.37 -9.29
C PRO A 97 -3.18 10.02 -10.02
N TYR A 98 -2.14 9.81 -10.82
CA TYR A 98 -1.93 8.61 -11.60
C TYR A 98 -1.54 7.41 -10.71
N ASN A 99 -2.11 6.25 -10.99
CA ASN A 99 -1.81 5.01 -10.30
C ASN A 99 -1.99 3.79 -11.22
N GLU A 100 -1.67 2.60 -10.72
CA GLU A 100 -1.74 1.34 -11.47
C GLU A 100 -3.17 0.98 -11.92
N GLU A 101 -4.20 1.35 -11.15
CA GLU A 101 -5.61 1.13 -11.55
C GLU A 101 -5.98 1.99 -12.76
N THR A 102 -5.50 3.24 -12.80
CA THR A 102 -5.62 4.12 -13.96
C THR A 102 -4.89 3.55 -15.17
N ALA A 103 -3.68 2.99 -15.00
CA ALA A 103 -2.96 2.29 -16.08
C ALA A 103 -3.78 1.13 -16.66
N LYS A 104 -4.30 0.25 -15.79
CA LYS A 104 -5.16 -0.89 -16.16
C LYS A 104 -6.44 -0.45 -16.85
N ARG A 105 -7.03 0.69 -16.44
CA ARG A 105 -8.23 1.26 -17.08
C ARG A 105 -7.90 1.80 -18.47
N LEU A 106 -6.87 2.64 -18.59
CA LEU A 106 -6.45 3.21 -19.86
C LEU A 106 -6.06 2.13 -20.89
N ALA A 107 -5.40 1.05 -20.44
CA ALA A 107 -5.01 -0.07 -21.30
C ALA A 107 -6.18 -0.82 -21.97
N ARG A 108 -7.43 -0.61 -21.50
CA ARG A 108 -8.64 -1.22 -22.08
C ARG A 108 -9.23 -0.43 -23.24
N TYR A 109 -8.79 0.80 -23.46
CA TYR A 109 -9.27 1.61 -24.59
C TYR A 109 -8.60 1.18 -25.89
N ASP A 110 -9.34 1.24 -27.00
CA ASP A 110 -8.79 0.98 -28.33
C ASP A 110 -7.78 2.05 -28.75
N ALA A 111 -8.02 3.30 -28.37
CA ALA A 111 -7.16 4.45 -28.62
C ALA A 111 -7.18 5.46 -27.46
N VAL A 112 -6.00 5.99 -27.11
CA VAL A 112 -5.82 7.03 -26.07
C VAL A 112 -4.97 8.15 -26.63
N THR A 113 -5.39 9.40 -26.42
CA THR A 113 -4.62 10.59 -26.80
C THR A 113 -4.14 11.31 -25.55
N LEU A 114 -2.83 11.53 -25.44
CA LEU A 114 -2.17 12.24 -24.34
C LEU A 114 -1.76 13.64 -24.80
N VAL A 115 -2.28 14.68 -24.16
CA VAL A 115 -2.00 16.07 -24.51
C VAL A 115 -0.99 16.67 -23.54
N CYS A 116 0.16 17.07 -24.07
CA CYS A 116 1.25 17.66 -23.29
C CYS A 116 1.05 19.18 -23.17
N GLY A 117 0.91 19.67 -21.94
CA GLY A 117 1.04 21.09 -21.65
C GLY A 117 2.50 21.57 -21.72
N HIS A 118 2.69 22.88 -21.88
CA HIS A 118 3.98 23.56 -21.77
C HIS A 118 3.74 24.99 -21.25
N TYR A 119 4.81 25.68 -20.87
CA TYR A 119 4.75 27.05 -20.34
C TYR A 119 3.88 27.10 -19.08
N GLU A 120 2.96 28.06 -18.95
CA GLU A 120 2.02 28.14 -17.82
C GLU A 120 0.83 27.18 -17.97
N GLY A 121 0.66 26.56 -19.14
CA GLY A 121 -0.40 25.59 -19.40
C GLY A 121 -1.09 25.78 -20.73
N ILE A 122 -2.29 25.21 -20.82
CA ILE A 122 -3.14 25.21 -22.00
C ILE A 122 -4.38 26.07 -21.72
N ASP A 123 -4.86 26.78 -22.73
CA ASP A 123 -6.15 27.50 -22.63
C ASP A 123 -7.28 26.55 -22.18
N GLN A 124 -7.90 26.86 -21.04
CA GLN A 124 -8.91 26.00 -20.41
C GLN A 124 -10.04 25.58 -21.36
N ARG A 125 -10.40 26.41 -22.35
CA ARG A 125 -11.52 26.13 -23.26
C ARG A 125 -11.29 24.91 -24.13
N VAL A 126 -10.04 24.59 -24.49
CA VAL A 126 -9.77 23.35 -25.26
C VAL A 126 -9.78 22.12 -24.37
N ILE A 127 -9.41 22.28 -23.08
CA ILE A 127 -9.53 21.22 -22.08
C ILE A 127 -11.02 20.90 -21.89
N ASP A 128 -11.85 21.91 -21.63
CA ASP A 128 -13.29 21.73 -21.42
C ASP A 128 -14.02 21.15 -22.65
N ALA A 129 -13.55 21.47 -23.87
CA ALA A 129 -14.21 21.05 -25.10
C ALA A 129 -13.81 19.65 -25.59
N PHE A 130 -12.62 19.15 -25.21
CA PHE A 130 -12.07 17.89 -25.74
C PHE A 130 -11.58 16.91 -24.69
N GLY A 131 -11.31 17.35 -23.46
CA GLY A 131 -10.74 16.51 -22.41
C GLY A 131 -11.77 15.57 -21.80
N ASP A 132 -11.48 14.28 -21.83
CA ASP A 132 -12.26 13.28 -21.10
C ASP A 132 -11.81 13.20 -19.63
N GLU A 133 -10.51 13.41 -19.37
CA GLU A 133 -9.96 13.54 -18.02
C GLU A 133 -8.62 14.31 -17.98
N GLU A 134 -8.26 14.75 -16.79
CA GLU A 134 -6.96 15.37 -16.47
C GLU A 134 -6.18 14.45 -15.52
N ILE A 135 -4.90 14.18 -15.82
CA ILE A 135 -4.04 13.29 -15.03
C ILE A 135 -2.78 14.02 -14.56
N SER A 136 -2.45 13.85 -13.27
CA SER A 136 -1.19 14.25 -12.65
C SER A 136 -0.33 13.02 -12.34
N ILE A 137 0.96 13.04 -12.67
CA ILE A 137 1.89 11.95 -12.32
C ILE A 137 2.55 12.13 -10.93
N GLY A 138 2.13 13.15 -10.18
CA GLY A 138 2.48 13.33 -8.77
C GLY A 138 2.52 14.80 -8.34
N ASP A 139 2.70 15.01 -7.04
CA ASP A 139 2.64 16.32 -6.39
C ASP A 139 3.96 17.10 -6.56
N TYR A 140 4.32 17.40 -7.81
CA TYR A 140 5.48 18.18 -8.22
C TYR A 140 5.24 18.80 -9.60
N VAL A 141 6.04 19.81 -9.97
CA VAL A 141 5.90 20.56 -11.22
C VAL A 141 7.02 20.18 -12.19
N LEU A 142 6.65 19.94 -13.44
CA LEU A 142 7.57 19.70 -14.57
C LEU A 142 7.50 20.86 -15.57
N THR A 143 8.49 20.95 -16.46
CA THR A 143 8.55 22.00 -17.49
C THR A 143 7.56 21.78 -18.64
N GLY A 144 7.02 20.58 -18.78
CA GLY A 144 6.10 20.19 -19.83
C GLY A 144 5.49 18.81 -19.57
N GLY A 145 4.44 18.48 -20.32
CA GLY A 145 3.69 17.23 -20.20
C GLY A 145 4.36 16.02 -20.84
N GLU A 146 5.47 16.19 -21.57
CA GLU A 146 6.11 15.11 -22.34
C GLU A 146 6.52 13.94 -21.44
N LEU A 147 7.22 14.21 -20.33
CA LEU A 147 7.62 13.16 -19.38
C LEU A 147 6.41 12.47 -18.75
N ALA A 148 5.37 13.23 -18.42
CA ALA A 148 4.12 12.66 -17.90
C ALA A 148 3.46 11.74 -18.94
N SER A 149 3.48 12.13 -20.21
CA SER A 149 2.89 11.33 -21.29
C SER A 149 3.64 10.03 -21.50
N LEU A 150 4.97 10.06 -21.38
CA LEU A 150 5.81 8.87 -21.50
C LEU A 150 5.66 7.95 -20.30
N VAL A 151 5.50 8.48 -19.08
CA VAL A 151 5.17 7.68 -17.89
C VAL A 151 3.86 6.95 -18.09
N VAL A 152 2.80 7.65 -18.50
CA VAL A 152 1.48 7.06 -18.73
C VAL A 152 1.51 6.06 -19.90
N ALA A 153 2.16 6.41 -21.00
CA ALA A 153 2.26 5.54 -22.17
C ALA A 153 3.04 4.25 -21.85
N ASP A 154 4.16 4.33 -21.12
CA ASP A 154 4.97 3.17 -20.74
C ASP A 154 4.17 2.18 -19.87
N SER A 155 3.54 2.67 -18.80
CA SER A 155 2.74 1.83 -17.89
C SER A 155 1.48 1.27 -18.53
N VAL A 156 0.90 1.94 -19.52
CA VAL A 156 -0.27 1.45 -20.26
C VAL A 156 0.13 0.43 -21.34
N LEU A 157 1.16 0.74 -22.14
CA LEU A 157 1.57 -0.11 -23.26
C LEU A 157 2.20 -1.42 -22.79
N ARG A 158 2.91 -1.42 -21.65
CA ARG A 158 3.47 -2.66 -21.08
C ARG A 158 2.40 -3.71 -20.73
N LEU A 159 1.16 -3.28 -20.46
CA LEU A 159 0.03 -4.16 -20.16
C LEU A 159 -0.60 -4.77 -21.43
N GLN A 160 -0.20 -4.33 -22.63
CA GLN A 160 -0.76 -4.88 -23.86
C GLN A 160 -0.25 -6.31 -24.11
N PRO A 161 -1.12 -7.22 -24.60
CA PRO A 161 -0.74 -8.61 -24.84
C PRO A 161 0.50 -8.75 -25.72
N GLY A 162 1.47 -9.53 -25.24
CA GLY A 162 2.72 -9.83 -25.94
C GLY A 162 3.82 -8.76 -25.82
N VAL A 163 3.55 -7.60 -25.20
CA VAL A 163 4.60 -6.58 -24.98
C VAL A 163 5.61 -7.09 -23.96
N LEU A 164 5.14 -7.57 -22.82
CA LEU A 164 5.93 -8.37 -21.89
C LEU A 164 5.84 -9.85 -22.25
N ALA A 165 6.92 -10.59 -22.00
CA ALA A 165 7.05 -11.99 -22.44
C ALA A 165 6.05 -12.93 -21.74
N GLU A 166 5.66 -12.64 -20.50
CA GLU A 166 4.76 -13.46 -19.71
C GLU A 166 3.79 -12.57 -18.92
N GLU A 167 2.50 -12.91 -18.90
CA GLU A 167 1.50 -12.19 -18.10
C GLU A 167 1.82 -12.24 -16.60
N LYS A 168 2.39 -13.35 -16.13
CA LYS A 168 2.90 -13.47 -14.75
C LYS A 168 3.91 -12.39 -14.40
N GLY A 169 4.66 -11.90 -15.39
CA GLY A 169 5.69 -10.88 -15.20
C GLY A 169 5.15 -9.62 -14.54
N TYR A 170 3.93 -9.18 -14.88
CA TYR A 170 3.29 -8.03 -14.22
C TYR A 170 2.32 -8.41 -13.11
N GLN A 171 1.88 -9.67 -13.01
CA GLN A 171 0.99 -10.11 -11.93
C GLN A 171 1.70 -10.23 -10.57
N ASP A 172 3.01 -10.49 -10.58
CA ASP A 172 3.84 -10.59 -9.38
C ASP A 172 4.53 -9.25 -9.02
N GLU A 173 4.27 -8.18 -9.78
CA GLU A 173 4.86 -6.85 -9.58
C GLU A 173 4.15 -6.05 -8.49
N SER A 174 4.83 -4.99 -8.05
CA SER A 174 4.28 -4.04 -7.09
C SER A 174 2.94 -3.46 -7.59
N TYR A 175 2.00 -3.26 -6.67
CA TYR A 175 0.67 -2.69 -6.90
C TYR A 175 -0.32 -3.58 -7.66
N TRP A 176 0.10 -4.73 -8.21
CA TRP A 176 -0.83 -5.60 -8.92
C TRP A 176 -1.91 -6.19 -8.01
N ASP A 177 -1.50 -6.71 -6.85
CA ASP A 177 -2.34 -7.28 -5.79
C ASP A 177 -2.47 -6.36 -4.56
N GLY A 178 -2.06 -5.09 -4.70
CA GLY A 178 -2.04 -4.11 -3.62
C GLY A 178 -0.82 -4.19 -2.68
N LEU A 179 0.18 -5.04 -2.96
CA LEU A 179 1.43 -5.12 -2.20
C LEU A 179 2.63 -4.63 -3.02
N LEU A 180 3.74 -4.34 -2.33
CA LEU A 180 5.04 -4.13 -2.94
C LEU A 180 5.73 -5.47 -3.21
N GLU A 181 6.54 -5.52 -4.28
CA GLU A 181 7.31 -6.70 -4.64
C GLU A 181 8.38 -7.04 -3.58
N TYR A 182 8.65 -8.34 -3.43
CA TYR A 182 9.71 -8.88 -2.58
C TYR A 182 11.11 -8.44 -3.09
N PRO A 183 12.16 -8.49 -2.25
CA PRO A 183 13.51 -8.18 -2.69
C PRO A 183 14.03 -9.26 -3.65
N GLN A 184 14.61 -8.83 -4.76
CA GLN A 184 15.23 -9.67 -5.78
C GLN A 184 16.73 -9.79 -5.54
N TYR A 185 17.32 -10.93 -5.91
CA TYR A 185 18.74 -11.21 -5.78
C TYR A 185 19.25 -11.85 -7.07
N THR A 186 20.49 -11.54 -7.44
CA THR A 186 21.16 -12.15 -8.60
C THR A 186 22.59 -12.52 -8.24
N ARG A 187 23.29 -13.19 -9.16
CA ARG A 187 24.68 -13.61 -8.98
C ARG A 187 25.59 -12.39 -8.81
N PRO A 188 26.67 -12.48 -8.01
CA PRO A 188 27.15 -13.67 -7.28
C PRO A 188 26.40 -13.96 -5.97
N GLU A 189 26.53 -15.18 -5.42
CA GLU A 189 25.85 -15.59 -4.17
C GLU A 189 26.25 -14.77 -2.94
N VAL A 190 27.49 -14.25 -2.92
CA VAL A 190 27.98 -13.36 -1.87
C VAL A 190 28.61 -12.15 -2.53
N TRP A 191 28.07 -10.96 -2.23
CA TRP A 191 28.63 -9.69 -2.67
C TRP A 191 29.00 -8.87 -1.42
N GLU A 192 30.28 -8.49 -1.29
CA GLU A 192 30.80 -7.74 -0.12
C GLU A 192 30.44 -8.34 1.25
N GLY A 193 30.53 -9.68 1.36
CA GLY A 193 30.17 -10.41 2.59
C GLY A 193 28.66 -10.50 2.86
N ARG A 194 27.80 -10.01 1.95
CA ARG A 194 26.35 -10.10 2.04
C ARG A 194 25.85 -11.26 1.19
N ALA A 195 25.45 -12.34 1.85
CA ALA A 195 24.95 -13.53 1.18
C ALA A 195 23.49 -13.38 0.72
N VAL A 196 23.15 -14.01 -0.40
CA VAL A 196 21.76 -14.25 -0.82
C VAL A 196 21.04 -15.08 0.25
N PRO A 197 19.76 -14.80 0.57
CA PRO A 197 18.99 -15.60 1.52
C PRO A 197 19.05 -17.10 1.18
N PRO A 198 19.48 -17.99 2.11
CA PRO A 198 19.72 -19.40 1.80
C PRO A 198 18.51 -20.13 1.21
N VAL A 199 17.27 -19.74 1.59
CA VAL A 199 16.04 -20.32 1.03
C VAL A 199 15.94 -20.17 -0.49
N LEU A 200 16.47 -19.08 -1.06
CA LEU A 200 16.47 -18.82 -2.50
C LEU A 200 17.45 -19.72 -3.27
N LEU A 201 18.39 -20.36 -2.58
CA LEU A 201 19.39 -21.26 -3.16
C LEU A 201 18.96 -22.73 -3.14
N THR A 202 17.80 -23.04 -2.53
CA THR A 202 17.37 -24.43 -2.31
C THR A 202 16.67 -25.10 -3.49
N GLY A 203 16.16 -24.32 -4.45
CA GLY A 203 15.27 -24.81 -5.51
C GLY A 203 13.88 -25.27 -5.03
N ASP A 204 13.57 -25.13 -3.73
CA ASP A 204 12.26 -25.49 -3.16
C ASP A 204 11.25 -24.38 -3.44
N HIS A 205 10.52 -24.50 -4.56
CA HIS A 205 9.55 -23.50 -5.00
C HIS A 205 8.53 -23.12 -3.93
N GLN A 206 8.03 -24.08 -3.15
CA GLN A 206 7.05 -23.81 -2.11
C GLN A 206 7.64 -22.94 -0.99
N LYS A 207 8.87 -23.23 -0.54
CA LYS A 207 9.55 -22.40 0.46
C LYS A 207 9.92 -21.02 -0.08
N ILE A 208 10.33 -20.94 -1.34
CA ILE A 208 10.67 -19.70 -2.01
C ILE A 208 9.43 -18.80 -2.11
N ASP A 209 8.30 -19.33 -2.57
CA ASP A 209 7.07 -18.56 -2.72
C ASP A 209 6.51 -18.10 -1.36
N ALA A 210 6.58 -18.97 -0.34
CA ALA A 210 6.24 -18.59 1.03
C ALA A 210 7.12 -17.44 1.56
N TRP A 211 8.43 -17.50 1.27
CA TRP A 211 9.37 -16.45 1.64
C TRP A 211 9.09 -15.14 0.87
N ARG A 212 8.86 -15.21 -0.45
CA ARG A 212 8.52 -14.07 -1.31
C ARG A 212 7.29 -13.33 -0.80
N GLY A 213 6.20 -14.06 -0.55
CA GLY A 213 4.98 -13.48 0.03
C GLY A 213 5.21 -12.85 1.40
N ALA A 214 6.03 -13.48 2.26
CA ALA A 214 6.35 -12.93 3.58
C ALA A 214 7.17 -11.63 3.51
N GLN A 215 8.12 -11.55 2.56
CA GLN A 215 8.92 -10.36 2.33
C GLN A 215 8.10 -9.24 1.70
N SER A 216 7.26 -9.53 0.70
CA SER A 216 6.34 -8.57 0.08
C SER A 216 5.45 -7.90 1.13
N ARG A 217 4.75 -8.69 1.96
CA ARG A 217 3.93 -8.16 3.07
C ARG A 217 4.74 -7.35 4.07
N THR A 218 5.94 -7.81 4.41
CA THR A 218 6.81 -7.08 5.36
C THR A 218 7.29 -5.75 4.79
N ARG A 219 7.68 -5.72 3.52
CA ARG A 219 8.15 -4.52 2.82
C ARG A 219 7.03 -3.51 2.65
N THR A 220 5.84 -3.97 2.25
CA THR A 220 4.64 -3.13 2.12
C THR A 220 4.30 -2.50 3.46
N ARG A 221 4.17 -3.30 4.53
CA ARG A 221 3.90 -2.79 5.89
C ARG A 221 4.91 -1.74 6.35
N LEU A 222 6.18 -1.87 5.98
CA LEU A 222 7.24 -0.95 6.42
C LEU A 222 7.36 0.32 5.56
N ARG A 223 7.08 0.23 4.25
CA ARG A 223 7.34 1.34 3.30
C ARG A 223 6.08 2.02 2.77
N ARG A 224 4.97 1.28 2.69
CA ARG A 224 3.65 1.73 2.24
C ARG A 224 2.58 1.16 3.18
N PRO A 225 2.59 1.59 4.47
CA PRO A 225 1.62 1.11 5.45
C PRO A 225 0.19 1.33 4.98
N ASP A 226 -0.08 2.43 4.27
CA ASP A 226 -1.36 2.74 3.62
C ASP A 226 -1.85 1.61 2.71
N LEU A 227 -1.00 1.08 1.82
CA LEU A 227 -1.34 -0.05 0.96
C LEU A 227 -1.55 -1.34 1.75
N TYR A 228 -0.72 -1.57 2.76
CA TYR A 228 -0.85 -2.77 3.59
C TYR A 228 -2.15 -2.77 4.40
N GLU A 229 -2.63 -1.60 4.82
CA GLU A 229 -3.93 -1.46 5.49
C GLU A 229 -5.09 -1.81 4.55
N GLN A 230 -5.10 -1.25 3.34
CA GLN A 230 -6.09 -1.57 2.30
C GLN A 230 -6.07 -3.07 1.93
N TRP A 231 -4.87 -3.65 1.83
CA TRP A 231 -4.71 -5.09 1.60
C TRP A 231 -5.31 -5.92 2.74
N CYS A 232 -5.14 -5.50 4.00
CA CYS A 232 -5.73 -6.19 5.15
C CYS A 232 -7.27 -6.17 5.12
N ASP A 233 -7.87 -5.09 4.65
CA ASP A 233 -9.33 -4.96 4.57
C ASP A 233 -9.95 -5.85 3.47
N THR A 234 -9.23 -6.04 2.36
CA THR A 234 -9.64 -6.89 1.24
C THR A 234 -9.28 -8.37 1.42
N HIS A 235 -8.39 -8.70 2.37
CA HIS A 235 -7.92 -10.06 2.64
C HIS A 235 -8.22 -10.52 4.07
N PRO A 236 -9.51 -10.62 4.46
CA PRO A 236 -9.89 -11.07 5.79
C PRO A 236 -9.37 -12.49 6.09
N LEU A 237 -9.09 -12.75 7.36
CA LEU A 237 -8.81 -14.10 7.86
C LEU A 237 -10.15 -14.83 8.03
N THR A 238 -10.63 -15.42 6.95
CA THR A 238 -11.91 -16.16 6.91
C THR A 238 -11.82 -17.49 7.64
N GLU A 239 -10.68 -18.16 7.59
CA GLU A 239 -10.41 -19.40 8.33
C GLU A 239 -9.30 -19.20 9.35
N LEU A 240 -9.64 -19.45 10.61
CA LEU A 240 -8.67 -19.43 11.70
C LEU A 240 -7.89 -20.75 11.74
N PRO A 241 -6.59 -20.71 12.10
CA PRO A 241 -5.82 -21.92 12.35
C PRO A 241 -6.53 -22.82 13.36
N LYS A 242 -6.65 -24.11 13.05
CA LYS A 242 -7.21 -25.08 14.00
C LYS A 242 -6.29 -25.23 15.23
N TRP A 243 -6.91 -25.53 16.37
CA TRP A 243 -6.20 -25.96 17.57
C TRP A 243 -5.48 -27.28 17.28
N LYS A 244 -4.17 -27.32 17.49
CA LYS A 244 -3.37 -28.53 17.30
C LYS A 244 -3.49 -29.42 18.53
N ARG A 245 -3.20 -30.70 18.36
CA ARG A 245 -3.16 -31.66 19.49
C ARG A 245 -2.18 -31.17 20.56
N GLY A 246 -2.68 -31.00 21.78
CA GLY A 246 -1.90 -30.50 22.92
C GLY A 246 -1.99 -28.99 23.13
N GLU A 247 -2.56 -28.23 22.20
CA GLU A 247 -2.84 -26.80 22.42
C GLU A 247 -4.12 -26.62 23.25
N ASN A 248 -4.11 -25.71 24.23
CA ASN A 248 -5.30 -25.37 25.03
C ASN A 248 -5.17 -24.00 25.71
N MET A 249 -6.30 -23.42 26.12
CA MET A 249 -6.36 -22.23 26.98
C MET A 249 -6.72 -22.64 28.41
N ARG A 250 -6.02 -22.10 29.40
CA ARG A 250 -6.31 -22.33 30.83
C ARG A 250 -6.52 -20.99 31.54
N LEU A 251 -7.57 -20.92 32.36
CA LEU A 251 -7.78 -19.78 33.27
C LEU A 251 -6.65 -19.74 34.31
N VAL A 252 -6.10 -18.55 34.55
CA VAL A 252 -5.08 -18.31 35.59
C VAL A 252 -5.74 -18.42 36.97
N LYS A 253 -5.28 -19.38 37.78
CA LYS A 253 -5.82 -19.65 39.12
C LYS A 253 -4.75 -19.84 40.19
N THR A 254 -3.68 -20.55 39.85
CA THR A 254 -2.59 -20.90 40.77
C THR A 254 -1.50 -19.83 40.77
N ASP A 255 -0.71 -19.74 41.84
CA ASP A 255 0.39 -18.77 41.92
C ASP A 255 1.41 -18.95 40.78
N ASP A 256 1.75 -20.18 40.42
CA ASP A 256 2.63 -20.47 39.29
C ASP A 256 2.08 -19.91 37.95
N GLN A 257 0.76 -20.02 37.73
CA GLN A 257 0.14 -19.42 36.54
C GLN A 257 0.15 -17.89 36.58
N TRP A 258 -0.02 -17.29 37.76
CA TRP A 258 0.08 -15.83 37.91
C TRP A 258 1.50 -15.35 37.61
N ASP A 259 2.52 -16.09 38.05
CA ASP A 259 3.91 -15.77 37.79
C ASP A 259 4.25 -15.92 36.30
N GLN A 260 3.72 -16.96 35.64
CA GLN A 260 3.86 -17.14 34.19
C GLN A 260 3.16 -16.02 33.40
N ALA A 261 1.95 -15.63 33.79
CA ALA A 261 1.23 -14.51 33.18
C ALA A 261 1.99 -13.19 33.35
N ALA A 262 2.51 -12.93 34.55
CA ALA A 262 3.27 -11.70 34.81
C ALA A 262 4.55 -11.61 33.97
N ARG A 263 5.27 -12.72 33.77
CA ARG A 263 6.45 -12.77 32.89
C ARG A 263 6.10 -12.47 31.44
N LEU A 264 5.03 -13.10 30.93
CA LEU A 264 4.55 -12.84 29.57
C LEU A 264 4.09 -11.40 29.38
N PHE A 265 3.44 -10.84 30.40
CA PHE A 265 2.95 -9.47 30.36
C PHE A 265 4.12 -8.49 30.30
N ALA A 266 5.14 -8.69 31.14
CA ALA A 266 6.38 -7.93 31.13
C ALA A 266 7.10 -8.00 29.78
N GLU A 267 7.40 -9.21 29.28
CA GLU A 267 8.08 -9.41 27.98
C GLU A 267 7.28 -8.81 26.83
N GLY A 268 5.97 -9.04 26.83
CA GLY A 268 5.05 -8.56 25.82
C GLY A 268 4.99 -7.04 25.75
N ARG A 269 4.82 -6.38 26.90
CA ARG A 269 4.83 -4.91 26.99
C ARG A 269 6.18 -4.35 26.60
N TYR A 270 7.28 -4.93 27.08
CA TYR A 270 8.61 -4.47 26.71
C TYR A 270 8.77 -4.49 25.19
N ALA A 271 8.44 -5.60 24.53
CA ALA A 271 8.56 -5.72 23.07
C ALA A 271 7.67 -4.73 22.29
N VAL A 272 6.54 -4.31 22.85
CA VAL A 272 5.63 -3.33 22.24
C VAL A 272 6.10 -1.90 22.50
N CYS A 273 6.64 -1.64 23.68
CA CYS A 273 7.03 -0.31 24.15
C CYS A 273 8.49 0.06 23.84
N GLU A 274 9.37 -0.92 23.53
CA GLU A 274 10.83 -0.74 23.36
C GLU A 274 11.18 0.46 22.47
N LYS A 275 10.43 0.66 21.38
CA LYS A 275 10.71 1.71 20.40
C LYS A 275 10.00 3.03 20.65
N VAL A 276 9.11 3.10 21.64
CA VAL A 276 8.23 4.25 21.87
C VAL A 276 8.29 4.79 23.29
N SER A 277 8.93 4.08 24.21
CA SER A 277 9.06 4.45 25.61
C SER A 277 10.51 4.70 26.01
N THR A 278 10.70 5.47 27.08
CA THR A 278 12.03 5.75 27.63
C THR A 278 12.61 4.52 28.36
N ALA A 279 13.94 4.44 28.46
CA ALA A 279 14.60 3.37 29.22
C ALA A 279 14.07 3.29 30.66
N LEU A 280 13.86 4.45 31.30
CA LEU A 280 13.28 4.54 32.64
C LEU A 280 11.90 3.87 32.75
N TYR A 281 11.04 4.04 31.75
CA TYR A 281 9.75 3.36 31.72
C TYR A 281 9.91 1.86 31.52
N LEU A 282 10.77 1.45 30.58
CA LEU A 282 11.01 0.03 30.28
C LEU A 282 11.55 -0.73 31.49
N ASP A 283 12.40 -0.11 32.32
CA ASP A 283 12.93 -0.68 33.55
C ASP A 283 11.84 -0.98 34.60
N THR A 284 10.66 -0.34 34.49
CA THR A 284 9.53 -0.63 35.38
C THR A 284 8.76 -1.89 35.00
N LEU A 285 8.94 -2.41 33.78
CA LEU A 285 8.21 -3.55 33.22
C LEU A 285 8.76 -4.89 33.74
N THR A 286 8.94 -5.02 35.05
CA THR A 286 9.39 -6.27 35.67
C THR A 286 8.21 -7.22 35.91
N PRO A 287 8.45 -8.54 35.99
CA PRO A 287 7.41 -9.51 36.34
C PRO A 287 6.71 -9.17 37.68
N GLU A 288 7.42 -8.65 38.67
CA GLU A 288 6.84 -8.31 39.98
C GLU A 288 5.84 -7.16 39.88
N ASN A 289 6.17 -6.11 39.13
CA ASN A 289 5.27 -4.98 38.90
C ASN A 289 4.08 -5.39 38.04
N CYS A 290 4.33 -6.14 36.96
CA CYS A 290 3.28 -6.68 36.11
C CYS A 290 2.33 -7.60 36.87
N ARG A 291 2.84 -8.38 37.85
CA ARG A 291 1.99 -9.22 38.71
C ARG A 291 1.04 -8.39 39.57
N LYS A 292 1.50 -7.27 40.13
CA LYS A 292 0.66 -6.36 40.91
C LYS A 292 -0.46 -5.76 40.05
N GLU A 293 -0.12 -5.31 38.84
CA GLU A 293 -1.10 -4.76 37.88
C GLU A 293 -2.16 -5.80 37.49
N LEU A 294 -1.75 -7.01 37.13
CA LEU A 294 -2.69 -8.10 36.79
C LEU A 294 -3.63 -8.47 37.96
N LEU A 295 -3.14 -8.42 39.20
CA LEU A 295 -3.97 -8.67 40.38
C LEU A 295 -4.99 -7.55 40.63
N GLN A 296 -4.59 -6.29 40.40
CA GLN A 296 -5.50 -5.15 40.47
C GLN A 296 -6.58 -5.22 39.38
N ASP A 297 -6.19 -5.58 38.16
CA ASP A 297 -7.13 -5.80 37.06
C ASP A 297 -8.12 -6.93 37.36
N ARG A 298 -7.66 -8.01 38.02
CA ARG A 298 -8.56 -9.07 38.46
C ARG A 298 -9.66 -8.54 39.39
N GLU A 299 -9.32 -7.68 40.33
CA GLU A 299 -10.30 -7.02 41.22
C GLU A 299 -11.27 -6.13 40.43
N ASN A 300 -10.79 -5.51 39.35
CA ASN A 300 -11.60 -4.71 38.43
C ASN A 300 -12.50 -5.53 37.50
N GLY A 301 -12.40 -6.87 37.49
CA GLY A 301 -13.27 -7.77 36.74
C GLY A 301 -12.62 -8.39 35.50
N TRP A 302 -11.29 -8.35 35.40
CA TRP A 302 -10.54 -9.06 34.38
C TRP A 302 -10.34 -10.54 34.72
N ALA A 303 -10.47 -11.39 33.71
CA ALA A 303 -10.08 -12.79 33.73
C ALA A 303 -8.93 -13.02 32.74
N PHE A 304 -7.87 -13.69 33.19
CA PHE A 304 -6.67 -13.94 32.38
C PHE A 304 -6.56 -15.42 32.02
N TYR A 305 -6.18 -15.69 30.78
CA TYR A 305 -6.00 -17.02 30.25
C TYR A 305 -4.61 -17.19 29.66
N LEU A 306 -4.00 -18.34 29.90
CA LEU A 306 -2.72 -18.74 29.32
C LEU A 306 -2.95 -19.75 28.19
N HIS A 307 -2.27 -19.55 27.07
CA HIS A 307 -2.15 -20.53 26.00
C HIS A 307 -1.01 -21.50 26.32
N TYR A 308 -1.29 -22.79 26.22
CA TYR A 308 -0.30 -23.85 26.34
C TYR A 308 -0.17 -24.64 25.04
N THR A 309 1.05 -24.95 24.63
CA THR A 309 1.35 -26.07 23.74
C THR A 309 1.95 -27.19 24.57
N LYS A 310 1.19 -28.27 24.75
CA LYS A 310 1.46 -29.31 25.74
C LYS A 310 1.48 -28.71 27.15
N ASN A 311 2.68 -28.52 27.71
CA ASN A 311 2.90 -27.95 29.05
C ASN A 311 3.75 -26.67 29.01
N VAL A 312 4.08 -26.16 27.82
CA VAL A 312 4.82 -24.91 27.65
C VAL A 312 3.82 -23.79 27.41
N VAL A 313 3.98 -22.68 28.12
CA VAL A 313 3.16 -21.48 27.90
C VAL A 313 3.69 -20.70 26.70
N ASP A 314 2.82 -20.40 25.74
CA ASP A 314 3.18 -19.63 24.54
C ASP A 314 2.61 -18.21 24.52
N GLY A 315 1.66 -17.90 25.41
CA GLY A 315 1.02 -16.59 25.42
C GLY A 315 -0.05 -16.42 26.48
N MET A 316 -0.54 -15.20 26.60
CA MET A 316 -1.63 -14.83 27.49
C MET A 316 -2.64 -13.90 26.82
N VAL A 317 -3.87 -13.89 27.32
CA VAL A 317 -4.91 -12.92 26.95
C VAL A 317 -5.79 -12.60 28.16
N GLY A 318 -6.16 -11.34 28.31
CA GLY A 318 -7.10 -10.85 29.32
C GLY A 318 -8.45 -10.49 28.69
N VAL A 319 -9.53 -10.81 29.40
CA VAL A 319 -10.90 -10.41 29.03
C VAL A 319 -11.60 -9.79 30.24
N CYS A 320 -12.25 -8.65 30.04
CA CYS A 320 -13.06 -7.99 31.06
C CYS A 320 -14.54 -8.22 30.76
N HIS A 321 -15.18 -9.11 31.53
CA HIS A 321 -16.59 -9.43 31.37
C HIS A 321 -17.52 -8.25 31.69
N LYS A 322 -17.07 -7.32 32.54
CA LYS A 322 -17.86 -6.12 32.88
C LYS A 322 -17.97 -5.14 31.72
N THR A 323 -16.89 -4.95 30.96
CA THR A 323 -16.80 -3.89 29.94
C THR A 323 -16.78 -4.42 28.51
N GLY A 324 -16.65 -5.73 28.31
CA GLY A 324 -16.50 -6.33 26.97
C GLY A 324 -15.13 -6.05 26.33
N ARG A 325 -14.11 -5.74 27.14
CA ARG A 325 -12.78 -5.38 26.65
C ARG A 325 -11.85 -6.60 26.63
N ILE A 326 -11.09 -6.75 25.55
CA ILE A 326 -9.97 -7.68 25.40
C ILE A 326 -8.67 -6.88 25.48
N SER A 327 -7.70 -7.35 26.25
CA SER A 327 -6.38 -6.75 26.34
C SER A 327 -5.36 -7.81 26.72
N HIS A 328 -4.12 -7.40 27.01
CA HIS A 328 -3.06 -8.27 27.48
C HIS A 328 -2.77 -9.44 26.52
N LEU A 329 -2.98 -9.25 25.22
CA LEU A 329 -2.77 -10.30 24.22
C LEU A 329 -1.30 -10.33 23.81
N PHE A 330 -0.56 -11.29 24.36
CA PHE A 330 0.86 -11.46 24.09
C PHE A 330 1.21 -12.90 23.72
N VAL A 331 2.11 -13.05 22.76
CA VAL A 331 2.67 -14.33 22.32
C VAL A 331 4.20 -14.23 22.42
N THR A 332 4.82 -15.25 23.00
CA THR A 332 6.29 -15.34 23.15
C THR A 332 6.99 -15.16 21.81
N ALA A 333 8.21 -14.61 21.82
CA ALA A 333 8.97 -14.38 20.60
C ALA A 333 9.11 -15.65 19.73
N GLU A 334 9.36 -16.80 20.36
CA GLU A 334 9.55 -18.11 19.70
C GLU A 334 8.29 -18.69 19.05
N SER A 335 7.11 -18.28 19.55
CA SER A 335 5.82 -18.82 19.12
C SER A 335 5.04 -17.87 18.20
N ARG A 336 5.57 -16.67 17.92
CA ARG A 336 5.03 -15.73 16.92
C ARG A 336 5.04 -16.36 15.52
N GLY A 337 4.05 -15.98 14.70
CA GLY A 337 3.90 -16.50 13.33
C GLY A 337 3.27 -17.90 13.22
N ARG A 338 3.00 -18.59 14.34
CA ARG A 338 2.38 -19.92 14.37
C ARG A 338 0.84 -19.90 14.40
N GLY A 339 0.22 -18.72 14.23
CA GLY A 339 -1.23 -18.55 14.28
C GLY A 339 -1.84 -18.58 15.70
N ILE A 340 -1.02 -18.49 16.75
CA ILE A 340 -1.48 -18.52 18.15
C ILE A 340 -2.26 -17.25 18.50
N GLY A 341 -1.76 -16.06 18.11
CA GLY A 341 -2.43 -14.79 18.40
C GLY A 341 -3.86 -14.72 17.83
N SER A 342 -4.08 -15.22 16.62
CA SER A 342 -5.43 -15.28 16.03
C SER A 342 -6.35 -16.25 16.77
N LYS A 343 -5.84 -17.42 17.19
CA LYS A 343 -6.60 -18.38 18.00
C LYS A 343 -6.99 -17.80 19.36
N MET A 344 -6.05 -17.13 20.02
CA MET A 344 -6.29 -16.50 21.33
C MET A 344 -7.27 -15.33 21.24
N LEU A 345 -7.18 -14.51 20.18
CA LEU A 345 -8.12 -13.41 19.99
C LEU A 345 -9.56 -13.91 19.75
N ASP A 346 -9.74 -14.93 18.91
CA ASP A 346 -11.05 -15.54 18.70
C ASP A 346 -11.59 -16.23 19.97
N PHE A 347 -10.71 -16.92 20.72
CA PHE A 347 -11.06 -17.46 22.03
C PHE A 347 -11.54 -16.36 22.99
N ALA A 348 -10.81 -15.26 23.10
CA ALA A 348 -11.14 -14.14 23.98
C ALA A 348 -12.47 -13.49 23.59
N ARG A 349 -12.72 -13.31 22.30
CA ARG A 349 -14.02 -12.84 21.78
C ARG A 349 -15.16 -13.79 22.18
N LYS A 350 -15.00 -15.10 21.98
CA LYS A 350 -15.99 -16.12 22.38
C LYS A 350 -16.20 -16.22 23.89
N LYS A 351 -15.28 -15.68 24.69
CA LYS A 351 -15.44 -15.56 26.14
C LYS A 351 -16.29 -14.37 26.57
N LEU A 352 -16.68 -13.49 25.65
CA LEU A 352 -17.54 -12.34 25.91
C LEU A 352 -18.88 -12.48 25.16
N PRO A 353 -19.64 -13.59 25.28
CA PRO A 353 -20.91 -13.77 24.55
C PRO A 353 -21.96 -12.70 24.89
N GLU A 354 -21.86 -12.07 26.05
CA GLU A 354 -22.73 -10.98 26.51
C GLU A 354 -22.42 -9.63 25.84
N HIS A 355 -21.26 -9.50 25.18
CA HIS A 355 -20.86 -8.30 24.44
C HIS A 355 -20.81 -8.63 22.94
N PRO A 356 -21.82 -8.23 22.14
CA PRO A 356 -21.86 -8.56 20.72
C PRO A 356 -20.71 -7.91 19.94
N ASN A 357 -20.25 -6.75 20.39
CA ASN A 357 -19.21 -5.95 19.75
C ASN A 357 -18.12 -5.60 20.78
N PRO A 358 -17.31 -6.59 21.23
CA PRO A 358 -16.26 -6.34 22.19
C PRO A 358 -15.23 -5.36 21.61
N THR A 359 -14.47 -4.72 22.50
CA THR A 359 -13.40 -3.79 22.15
C THR A 359 -12.03 -4.35 22.54
N LEU A 360 -10.98 -3.87 21.87
CA LEU A 360 -9.60 -4.10 22.28
C LEU A 360 -8.78 -2.83 22.10
N THR A 361 -7.61 -2.76 22.73
CA THR A 361 -6.67 -1.66 22.51
C THR A 361 -5.34 -2.11 21.90
N VAL A 362 -4.70 -1.21 21.16
CA VAL A 362 -3.41 -1.45 20.50
C VAL A 362 -2.70 -0.13 20.22
N LEU A 363 -1.38 -0.08 20.38
CA LEU A 363 -0.61 1.08 19.95
C LEU A 363 -0.63 1.20 18.42
N ASP A 364 -0.80 2.41 17.90
CA ASP A 364 -0.78 2.71 16.46
C ASP A 364 0.56 2.36 15.79
N THR A 365 1.63 2.31 16.58
CA THR A 365 2.96 1.85 16.17
C THR A 365 3.08 0.31 16.06
N ASN A 366 2.16 -0.46 16.66
CA ASN A 366 2.14 -1.92 16.58
C ASN A 366 1.41 -2.40 15.31
N THR A 367 1.99 -2.07 14.16
CA THR A 367 1.44 -2.35 12.82
C THR A 367 1.18 -3.84 12.56
N ARG A 368 1.91 -4.76 13.23
CA ARG A 368 1.68 -6.21 13.12
C ARG A 368 0.38 -6.65 13.79
N ALA A 369 0.13 -6.18 15.02
CA ALA A 369 -1.10 -6.49 15.73
C ALA A 369 -2.30 -5.84 15.04
N LEU A 370 -2.19 -4.57 14.65
CA LEU A 370 -3.23 -3.86 13.91
C LEU A 370 -3.65 -4.59 12.63
N ALA A 371 -2.69 -5.08 11.85
CA ALA A 371 -2.98 -5.84 10.65
C ALA A 371 -3.71 -7.16 10.94
N LEU A 372 -3.30 -7.89 11.98
CA LEU A 372 -4.02 -9.08 12.42
C LEU A 372 -5.46 -8.74 12.81
N TYR A 373 -5.64 -7.70 13.63
CA TYR A 373 -6.94 -7.29 14.13
C TYR A 373 -7.87 -6.85 12.99
N ARG A 374 -7.39 -6.03 12.05
CA ARG A 374 -8.17 -5.64 10.86
C ARG A 374 -8.61 -6.85 10.05
N ARG A 375 -7.70 -7.78 9.77
CA ARG A 375 -8.03 -9.01 9.03
C ARG A 375 -9.00 -9.92 9.79
N MET A 376 -9.08 -9.81 11.11
CA MET A 376 -10.04 -10.53 11.95
C MET A 376 -11.33 -9.75 12.23
N GLY A 377 -11.63 -8.67 11.48
CA GLY A 377 -12.89 -7.94 11.60
C GLY A 377 -12.94 -6.86 12.70
N TRP A 378 -11.79 -6.48 13.25
CA TRP A 378 -11.69 -5.38 14.21
C TRP A 378 -11.43 -4.06 13.47
N ARG A 379 -12.13 -2.99 13.83
CA ARG A 379 -12.00 -1.68 13.19
C ARG A 379 -11.72 -0.59 14.22
N PRO A 380 -10.84 0.38 13.92
CA PRO A 380 -10.63 1.54 14.80
C PRO A 380 -11.94 2.30 15.05
N GLU A 381 -12.20 2.65 16.31
CA GLU A 381 -13.36 3.43 16.73
C GLU A 381 -12.95 4.73 17.46
N GLY A 382 -11.77 4.75 18.08
CA GLY A 382 -11.32 5.91 18.83
C GLY A 382 -9.88 5.77 19.34
N VAL A 383 -9.50 6.72 20.19
CA VAL A 383 -8.19 6.75 20.86
C VAL A 383 -8.43 6.69 22.35
N GLU A 384 -7.85 5.67 23.01
CA GLU A 384 -7.90 5.48 24.47
C GLU A 384 -6.93 6.46 25.15
N ALA A 385 -5.70 6.52 24.63
CA ALA A 385 -4.63 7.31 25.22
C ALA A 385 -3.70 7.88 24.15
N VAL A 386 -3.11 9.04 24.45
CA VAL A 386 -2.05 9.67 23.65
C VAL A 386 -0.79 9.73 24.49
N TYR A 387 0.31 9.22 23.95
CA TYR A 387 1.64 9.28 24.55
C TYR A 387 2.45 10.33 23.81
N ASP A 388 2.64 11.49 24.44
CA ASP A 388 3.33 12.64 23.88
C ASP A 388 4.64 12.87 24.65
N PRO A 389 5.83 12.73 24.01
CA PRO A 389 7.12 12.94 24.66
C PRO A 389 7.29 14.33 25.30
N GLN A 390 6.54 15.34 24.83
CA GLN A 390 6.57 16.68 25.41
C GLN A 390 5.78 16.79 26.72
N LYS A 391 4.86 15.85 26.98
CA LYS A 391 3.93 15.89 28.12
C LYS A 391 4.10 14.72 29.09
N GLN A 392 4.70 13.61 28.63
CA GLN A 392 4.80 12.37 29.40
C GLN A 392 6.26 11.89 29.45
N PRO A 393 6.90 11.92 30.63
CA PRO A 393 8.30 11.49 30.81
C PRO A 393 8.59 10.03 30.42
N GLY A 394 7.57 9.17 30.37
CA GLY A 394 7.69 7.77 29.96
C GLY A 394 7.65 7.55 28.43
N ALA A 395 7.26 8.56 27.65
CA ALA A 395 7.13 8.48 26.21
C ALA A 395 8.39 9.00 25.52
N ALA A 396 8.97 8.20 24.62
CA ALA A 396 10.10 8.59 23.79
C ALA A 396 9.67 8.97 22.36
N VAL A 397 8.54 8.43 21.89
CA VAL A 397 7.98 8.70 20.56
C VAL A 397 6.49 8.99 20.71
N PHE A 398 5.99 9.97 19.93
CA PHE A 398 4.56 10.23 19.86
C PHE A 398 3.83 9.01 19.33
N CYS A 399 2.92 8.44 20.11
CA CYS A 399 2.07 7.34 19.67
C CYS A 399 0.69 7.39 20.35
N ARG A 400 -0.26 6.66 19.79
CA ARG A 400 -1.65 6.61 20.27
C ARG A 400 -2.02 5.17 20.58
N GLU A 401 -2.70 4.95 21.69
CA GLU A 401 -3.41 3.70 21.93
C GLU A 401 -4.80 3.79 21.28
N LEU A 402 -5.01 3.01 20.22
CA LEU A 402 -6.26 2.96 19.49
C LEU A 402 -7.22 1.99 20.17
N ILE A 403 -8.50 2.35 20.21
CA ILE A 403 -9.61 1.46 20.53
C ILE A 403 -10.12 0.86 19.22
N LEU A 404 -10.19 -0.46 19.15
CA LEU A 404 -10.80 -1.18 18.04
C LEU A 404 -12.06 -1.91 18.52
N ARG A 405 -13.10 -1.88 17.70
CA ARG A 405 -14.36 -2.61 17.92
C ARG A 405 -14.50 -3.75 16.92
N TYR A 406 -14.97 -4.90 17.40
CA TYR A 406 -15.32 -6.02 16.53
C TYR A 406 -16.61 -5.74 15.75
N GLN A 407 -16.59 -5.99 14.43
CA GLN A 407 -17.72 -5.71 13.52
C GLN A 407 -18.24 -6.96 12.78
N GLY A 408 -17.80 -8.16 13.15
CA GLY A 408 -18.14 -9.40 12.43
C GLY A 408 -18.92 -10.42 13.26
#